data_AF-A0A2P4TDL7-F1
#
_entry.id   AF-A0A2P4TDL7-F1
#
_cell.length_a   1.000
_cell.length_b   1.000
_cell.length_c   1.000
_cell.angle_alpha   90.00
_cell.angle_beta   90.00
_cell.angle_gamma   90.00
#
_symmetry.space_group_name_H-M   'P 1'
#
loop_
_entity.id
_entity.type
_entity.pdbx_description
1 polymer ?
#
loop_
_entity_poly.entity_id
_entity_poly.type
_entity_poly.pdbx_seq_one_letter_code
_entity_poly.pdbx_strand_id
1 'polypeptide(L)'
;MSESNGSVLPSTPVNRQDQSSVKVMLFAKKCFYSYLSLLVNSKDDLALARILNVPDRGLGREAFTKLKHASQEKKMSIFLMATSFIRTVEHGGKGCAASLFDPLRVHVKELSSFINFIDKLGEIVGEIPDPRVAGGQILSTVKMHLMKGRSNGDPFYQAVEKVVQDLDLKIKNIIDSQHEVLTASTTGVSPTRPKLHSINHGTVYCGRDTIKVLLALLDEEAVSAPTQNKAELLYDDVNLNMVGITSVFTLFRSPAQSKESSPKPLRQRIQKPVDEKIIKVLCRKCYTHTDALK
;
A
#
# COMPACT_ATOMS: atom_id res chain seq x y z
N MET A 1 -45.09 -0.63 -42.49
CA MET A 1 -45.49 -1.25 -41.21
C MET A 1 -44.22 -1.57 -40.43
N SER A 2 -44.15 -1.06 -39.19
CA SER A 2 -43.24 -1.35 -38.05
C SER A 2 -41.72 -1.18 -38.27
N GLU A 3 -41.08 -0.11 -37.77
CA GLU A 3 -40.69 0.21 -36.38
C GLU A 3 -39.70 -0.77 -35.72
N SER A 4 -38.50 -0.27 -35.40
CA SER A 4 -37.87 -0.48 -34.08
C SER A 4 -36.77 0.55 -33.85
N ASN A 5 -37.03 1.46 -32.90
CA ASN A 5 -36.14 2.51 -32.42
C ASN A 5 -35.06 1.92 -31.50
N GLY A 6 -33.79 2.05 -31.89
CA GLY A 6 -32.65 1.84 -31.01
C GLY A 6 -32.38 3.08 -30.17
N SER A 7 -32.86 3.07 -28.93
CA SER A 7 -32.56 4.07 -27.89
C SER A 7 -31.05 4.15 -27.64
N VAL A 8 -30.42 5.24 -28.08
CA VAL A 8 -29.05 5.61 -27.71
C VAL A 8 -29.11 6.31 -26.35
N LEU A 9 -28.66 5.62 -25.32
CA LEU A 9 -28.44 6.21 -23.99
C LEU A 9 -27.42 7.37 -24.11
N PRO A 10 -27.69 8.56 -23.53
CA PRO A 10 -26.73 9.65 -23.54
C PRO A 10 -25.66 9.39 -22.47
N SER A 11 -24.48 8.96 -22.90
CA SER A 11 -23.28 8.99 -22.06
C SER A 11 -22.84 10.45 -21.88
N THR A 12 -23.06 10.97 -20.67
CA THR A 12 -22.67 12.34 -20.27
C THR A 12 -21.14 12.49 -20.38
N PRO A 13 -20.63 13.58 -20.99
CA PRO A 13 -19.19 13.81 -21.09
C PRO A 13 -18.67 14.29 -19.74
N VAL A 14 -18.28 13.36 -18.86
CA VAL A 14 -17.52 13.72 -17.66
C VAL A 14 -16.13 14.19 -18.10
N ASN A 15 -15.78 15.41 -17.69
CA ASN A 15 -14.54 16.10 -18.04
C ASN A 15 -13.31 15.26 -17.65
N ARG A 16 -12.58 14.73 -18.65
CA ARG A 16 -11.41 13.85 -18.45
C ARG A 16 -10.28 14.51 -17.65
N GLN A 17 -10.19 15.84 -17.69
CA GLN A 17 -9.15 16.61 -16.99
C GLN A 17 -9.42 16.70 -15.48
N ASP A 18 -10.69 16.68 -15.08
CA ASP A 18 -11.08 16.70 -13.67
C ASP A 18 -10.77 15.35 -13.01
N GLN A 19 -11.07 14.25 -13.71
CA GLN A 19 -10.76 12.89 -13.23
C GLN A 19 -9.25 12.62 -13.08
N SER A 20 -8.39 13.15 -13.95
CA SER A 20 -6.94 12.97 -13.81
C SER A 20 -6.41 13.69 -12.57
N SER A 21 -6.91 14.90 -12.28
CA SER A 21 -6.51 15.66 -11.09
C SER A 21 -6.89 14.95 -9.78
N VAL A 22 -8.10 14.36 -9.72
CA VAL A 22 -8.58 13.59 -8.56
C VAL A 22 -7.72 12.33 -8.34
N LYS A 23 -7.34 11.64 -9.43
CA LYS A 23 -6.47 10.45 -9.34
C LYS A 23 -5.07 10.78 -8.82
N VAL A 24 -4.49 11.89 -9.28
CA VAL A 24 -3.18 12.36 -8.79
C VAL A 24 -3.25 12.74 -7.31
N MET A 25 -4.34 13.38 -6.87
CA MET A 25 -4.61 13.67 -5.46
C MET A 25 -4.69 12.41 -4.61
N LEU A 26 -5.48 11.42 -5.05
CA LEU A 26 -5.64 10.15 -4.35
C LEU A 26 -4.32 9.39 -4.26
N PHE A 27 -3.51 9.43 -5.32
CA PHE A 27 -2.20 8.82 -5.33
C PHE A 27 -1.24 9.50 -4.33
N ALA A 28 -1.19 10.84 -4.30
CA ALA A 28 -0.41 11.57 -3.32
C ALA A 28 -0.85 11.23 -1.88
N LYS A 29 -2.17 11.21 -1.64
CA LYS A 29 -2.77 10.80 -0.37
C LYS A 29 -2.30 9.40 0.06
N LYS A 30 -2.42 8.41 -0.84
CA LYS A 30 -1.94 7.02 -0.62
C LYS A 30 -0.44 6.97 -0.27
N CYS A 31 0.40 7.81 -0.88
CA CYS A 31 1.83 7.87 -0.55
C CYS A 31 2.05 8.27 0.90
N PHE A 32 1.43 9.36 1.35
CA PHE A 32 1.56 9.83 2.73
C PHE A 32 1.10 8.77 3.73
N TYR A 33 -0.10 8.22 3.57
CA TYR A 33 -0.59 7.18 4.47
C TYR A 33 0.29 5.93 4.46
N SER A 34 0.93 5.59 3.34
CA SER A 34 1.86 4.46 3.29
C SER A 34 3.16 4.74 4.06
N TYR A 35 3.71 5.97 4.00
CA TYR A 35 4.83 6.36 4.86
C TYR A 35 4.44 6.30 6.34
N LEU A 36 3.29 6.88 6.69
CA LEU A 36 2.80 6.90 8.07
C LEU A 36 2.50 5.48 8.60
N SER A 37 1.87 4.63 7.79
CA SER A 37 1.58 3.23 8.13
C SER A 37 2.87 2.46 8.39
N LEU A 38 3.91 2.64 7.56
CA LEU A 38 5.18 1.95 7.77
C LEU A 38 5.89 2.40 9.06
N LEU A 39 5.75 3.67 9.45
CA LEU A 39 6.31 4.20 10.71
C LEU A 39 5.64 3.60 11.94
N VAL A 40 4.31 3.46 11.93
CA VAL A 40 3.56 2.88 13.06
C VAL A 40 3.55 1.35 13.05
N ASN A 41 3.69 0.74 11.86
CA ASN A 41 3.63 -0.70 11.63
C ASN A 41 4.70 -1.14 10.61
N SER A 42 5.87 -1.52 11.11
CA SER A 42 6.99 -2.05 10.32
C SER A 42 6.72 -3.40 9.63
N LYS A 43 5.54 -4.00 9.84
CA LYS A 43 5.11 -5.25 9.17
C LYS A 43 4.14 -5.01 8.03
N ASP A 44 3.80 -3.76 7.71
CA ASP A 44 2.92 -3.42 6.58
C ASP A 44 3.67 -3.51 5.24
N ASP A 45 3.73 -4.73 4.70
CA ASP A 45 4.35 -5.02 3.40
C ASP A 45 3.63 -4.31 2.24
N LEU A 46 2.34 -3.97 2.40
CA LEU A 46 1.57 -3.27 1.37
C LEU A 46 1.94 -1.79 1.33
N ALA A 47 2.07 -1.15 2.49
CA ALA A 47 2.59 0.20 2.60
C ALA A 47 4.01 0.29 2.05
N LEU A 48 4.89 -0.65 2.42
CA LEU A 48 6.24 -0.73 1.87
C LEU A 48 6.23 -0.81 0.34
N ALA A 49 5.44 -1.71 -0.24
CA ALA A 49 5.37 -1.89 -1.68
C ALA A 49 4.95 -0.61 -2.44
N ARG A 50 4.14 0.25 -1.81
CA ARG A 50 3.73 1.55 -2.38
C ARG A 50 4.85 2.58 -2.39
N ILE A 51 5.70 2.60 -1.36
CA ILE A 51 6.68 3.69 -1.18
C ILE A 51 8.12 3.30 -1.52
N LEU A 52 8.42 2.01 -1.64
CA LEU A 52 9.78 1.50 -1.90
C LEU A 52 10.42 2.19 -3.11
N ASN A 53 9.65 2.40 -4.18
CA ASN A 53 10.11 3.09 -5.38
C ASN A 53 9.34 4.40 -5.69
N VAL A 54 8.77 5.04 -4.66
CA VAL A 54 8.10 6.35 -4.80
C VAL A 54 8.69 7.36 -3.81
N PRO A 55 9.41 8.42 -4.26
CA PRO A 55 9.78 8.73 -5.65
C PRO A 55 10.70 7.64 -6.24
N ASP A 56 10.92 7.68 -7.56
CA ASP A 56 11.74 6.68 -8.23
C ASP A 56 13.16 6.61 -7.62
N ARG A 57 13.53 5.42 -7.15
CA ARG A 57 14.81 5.13 -6.51
C ARG A 57 15.61 4.08 -7.26
N GLY A 58 15.10 3.56 -8.39
CA GLY A 58 15.68 2.37 -9.03
C GLY A 58 15.39 1.06 -8.28
N LEU A 59 14.50 1.07 -7.29
CA LEU A 59 14.02 -0.11 -6.56
C LEU A 59 12.78 -0.70 -7.22
N GLY A 60 12.92 -1.05 -8.50
CA GLY A 60 11.81 -1.59 -9.30
C GLY A 60 11.38 -3.00 -8.90
N ARG A 61 10.61 -3.63 -9.80
CA ARG A 61 10.06 -4.99 -9.62
C ARG A 61 11.11 -6.02 -9.23
N GLU A 62 12.29 -5.97 -9.85
CA GLU A 62 13.36 -6.93 -9.59
C GLU A 62 13.86 -6.84 -8.15
N ALA A 63 14.16 -5.63 -7.67
CA ALA A 63 14.58 -5.38 -6.30
C ALA A 63 13.52 -5.85 -5.29
N PHE A 64 12.25 -5.49 -5.54
CA PHE A 64 11.13 -5.93 -4.70
C PHE A 64 11.01 -7.46 -4.65
N THR A 65 11.14 -8.12 -5.80
CA THR A 65 11.02 -9.59 -5.90
C THR A 65 12.12 -10.29 -5.10
N LYS A 66 13.38 -9.84 -5.25
CA LYS A 66 14.51 -10.37 -4.49
C LYS A 66 14.32 -10.16 -2.99
N LEU A 67 13.84 -8.98 -2.60
CA LEU A 67 13.61 -8.64 -1.19
C LEU A 67 12.48 -9.48 -0.59
N LYS A 68 11.40 -9.69 -1.34
CA LYS A 68 10.29 -10.57 -0.97
C LYS A 68 10.75 -12.03 -0.81
N HIS A 69 11.59 -12.54 -1.70
CA HIS A 69 12.10 -13.90 -1.56
C HIS A 69 12.99 -14.05 -0.32
N ALA A 70 13.90 -13.10 -0.09
CA ALA A 70 14.75 -13.09 1.11
C ALA A 70 13.90 -13.01 2.40
N SER A 71 12.85 -12.18 2.41
CA SER A 71 11.97 -12.02 3.57
C SER A 71 11.18 -13.30 3.87
N GLN A 72 10.71 -14.01 2.84
CA GLN A 72 10.04 -15.30 2.96
C GLN A 72 10.96 -16.38 3.51
N GLU A 73 12.19 -16.48 3.01
CA GLU A 73 13.18 -17.45 3.48
C GLU A 73 13.51 -17.24 4.97
N LYS A 74 13.58 -15.98 5.41
CA LYS A 74 13.88 -15.61 6.79
C LYS A 74 12.64 -15.43 7.68
N LYS A 75 11.43 -15.65 7.15
CA LYS A 75 10.14 -15.48 7.86
C LYS A 75 9.99 -14.11 8.53
N MET A 76 10.35 -13.03 7.83
CA MET A 76 10.19 -11.65 8.29
C MET A 76 9.41 -10.79 7.29
N SER A 77 8.94 -9.62 7.73
CA SER A 77 8.36 -8.63 6.80
C SER A 77 9.42 -8.15 5.81
N ILE A 78 8.97 -7.70 4.64
CA ILE A 78 9.86 -7.23 3.56
C ILE A 78 10.65 -6.01 4.05
N PHE A 79 10.04 -5.14 4.86
CA PHE A 79 10.72 -3.97 5.42
C PHE A 79 11.80 -4.38 6.43
N LEU A 80 11.47 -5.28 7.36
CA LEU A 80 12.44 -5.76 8.35
C LEU A 80 13.62 -6.49 7.68
N MET A 81 13.36 -7.19 6.57
CA MET A 81 14.40 -7.78 5.72
C MET A 81 15.33 -6.73 5.14
N ALA A 82 14.79 -5.64 4.58
CA ALA A 82 15.59 -4.55 4.05
C ALA A 82 16.45 -3.89 5.13
N THR A 83 15.85 -3.57 6.28
CA THR A 83 16.57 -2.97 7.41
C THR A 83 17.68 -3.91 7.90
N SER A 84 17.36 -5.18 8.16
CA SER A 84 18.33 -6.18 8.62
C SER A 84 19.51 -6.33 7.63
N PHE A 85 19.22 -6.37 6.33
CA PHE A 85 20.23 -6.39 5.29
C PHE A 85 21.15 -5.17 5.35
N ILE A 86 20.58 -3.96 5.31
CA ILE A 86 21.35 -2.72 5.31
C ILE A 86 22.18 -2.58 6.58
N ARG A 87 21.62 -2.87 7.75
CA ARG A 87 22.39 -2.87 9.00
C ARG A 87 23.55 -3.84 8.95
N THR A 88 23.36 -5.05 8.40
CA THR A 88 24.45 -6.03 8.26
C THR A 88 25.56 -5.52 7.35
N VAL A 89 25.21 -4.82 6.26
CA VAL A 89 26.17 -4.21 5.34
C VAL A 89 26.94 -3.07 6.01
N GLU A 90 26.25 -2.18 6.74
CA GLU A 90 26.84 -1.03 7.44
C GLU A 90 27.80 -1.45 8.55
N HIS A 91 27.50 -2.52 9.29
CA HIS A 91 28.35 -3.05 10.36
C HIS A 91 29.58 -3.84 9.85
N GLY A 92 29.91 -3.72 8.55
CA GLY A 92 31.11 -4.34 7.99
C GLY A 92 31.03 -5.86 7.89
N GLY A 93 29.81 -6.42 7.76
CA GLY A 93 29.53 -7.85 7.66
C GLY A 93 30.13 -8.51 6.40
N LYS A 94 31.46 -8.65 6.36
CA LYS A 94 32.21 -9.37 5.32
C LYS A 94 32.04 -10.90 5.43
N GLY A 95 31.53 -11.41 6.56
CA GLY A 95 31.40 -12.85 6.85
C GLY A 95 29.98 -13.39 7.04
N CYS A 96 28.95 -12.54 7.21
CA CYS A 96 27.58 -13.01 7.42
C CYS A 96 26.85 -13.22 6.09
N ALA A 97 26.89 -14.46 5.61
CA ALA A 97 26.10 -15.02 4.51
C ALA A 97 26.20 -14.29 3.15
N ALA A 98 27.36 -14.43 2.49
CA ALA A 98 27.49 -14.08 1.08
C ALA A 98 26.32 -14.66 0.24
N SER A 99 25.98 -15.94 0.42
CA SER A 99 24.99 -16.63 -0.43
C SER A 99 23.55 -16.09 -0.39
N LEU A 100 23.10 -15.51 0.74
CA LEU A 100 21.69 -15.10 0.93
C LEU A 100 21.40 -13.69 0.41
N PHE A 101 22.41 -12.84 0.44
CA PHE A 101 22.28 -11.43 0.13
C PHE A 101 22.87 -11.05 -1.23
N ASP A 102 23.59 -11.96 -1.88
CA ASP A 102 24.20 -11.73 -3.19
C ASP A 102 23.24 -11.12 -4.22
N PRO A 103 21.95 -11.54 -4.31
CA PRO A 103 21.01 -10.88 -5.22
C PRO A 103 20.67 -9.44 -4.82
N LEU A 104 20.66 -9.12 -3.52
CA LEU A 104 20.33 -7.80 -2.97
C LEU A 104 21.52 -6.82 -2.98
N ARG A 105 22.76 -7.33 -3.10
CA ARG A 105 23.98 -6.52 -3.14
C ARG A 105 23.97 -5.45 -4.22
N VAL A 106 23.36 -5.75 -5.36
CA VAL A 106 23.25 -4.79 -6.48
C VAL A 106 22.35 -3.58 -6.17
N HIS A 107 21.53 -3.66 -5.11
CA HIS A 107 20.59 -2.60 -4.70
C HIS A 107 20.96 -1.96 -3.36
N VAL A 108 22.18 -2.18 -2.85
CA VAL A 108 22.61 -1.68 -1.52
C VAL A 108 22.48 -0.18 -1.41
N LYS A 109 22.91 0.57 -2.43
CA LYS A 109 22.92 2.03 -2.39
C LYS A 109 21.49 2.58 -2.30
N GLU A 110 20.60 2.06 -3.12
CA GLU A 110 19.21 2.49 -3.23
C GLU A 110 18.42 2.08 -1.97
N LEU A 111 18.62 0.85 -1.48
CA LEU A 111 18.02 0.38 -0.23
C LEU A 111 18.54 1.17 0.98
N SER A 112 19.85 1.46 1.06
CA SER A 112 20.41 2.28 2.15
C SER A 112 19.78 3.67 2.16
N SER A 113 19.65 4.30 0.99
CA SER A 113 18.96 5.60 0.84
C SER A 113 17.51 5.54 1.33
N PHE A 114 16.78 4.47 1.00
CA PHE A 114 15.41 4.26 1.47
C PHE A 114 15.34 4.07 2.99
N ILE A 115 16.17 3.19 3.55
CA ILE A 115 16.20 2.89 4.99
C ILE A 115 16.58 4.14 5.79
N ASN A 116 17.65 4.84 5.40
CA ASN A 116 18.08 6.07 6.07
C ASN A 116 17.00 7.16 6.05
N PHE A 117 16.20 7.22 4.98
CA PHE A 117 15.06 8.13 4.94
C PHE A 117 13.97 7.76 5.96
N ILE A 118 13.63 6.47 6.09
CA ILE A 118 12.67 6.01 7.09
C ILE A 118 13.22 6.21 8.52
N ASP A 119 14.52 5.99 8.73
CA ASP A 119 15.15 6.25 10.03
C ASP A 119 15.05 7.71 10.43
N LYS A 120 15.28 8.64 9.50
CA LYS A 120 15.10 10.08 9.73
C LYS A 120 13.66 10.41 10.15
N LEU A 121 12.67 9.77 9.54
CA LEU A 121 11.28 9.95 9.98
C LEU A 121 11.04 9.34 11.37
N GLY A 122 11.65 8.20 11.67
CA GLY A 122 11.63 7.58 13.00
C GLY A 122 12.28 8.46 14.08
N GLU A 123 13.40 9.10 13.77
CA GLU A 123 14.12 10.07 14.62
C GLU A 123 13.22 11.26 14.96
N ILE A 124 12.51 11.84 13.98
CA ILE A 124 11.53 12.90 14.23
C ILE A 124 10.44 12.44 15.21
N VAL A 125 9.93 11.20 15.04
CA VAL A 125 8.97 10.63 15.99
C VAL A 125 9.61 10.50 17.38
N GLY A 126 10.88 10.17 17.48
CA GLY A 126 11.58 9.83 18.72
C GLY A 126 12.22 10.94 19.50
N GLU A 127 12.48 12.08 18.87
CA GLU A 127 13.18 13.21 19.48
C GLU A 127 12.24 14.38 19.78
N ILE A 128 11.14 14.51 19.03
CA ILE A 128 10.21 15.62 19.20
C ILE A 128 9.08 15.22 20.15
N PRO A 129 8.96 15.85 21.33
CA PRO A 129 7.96 15.48 22.31
C PRO A 129 6.55 15.99 21.94
N ASP A 130 6.45 17.11 21.22
CA ASP A 130 5.16 17.67 20.80
C ASP A 130 4.65 16.97 19.54
N PRO A 131 3.53 16.22 19.61
CA PRO A 131 2.98 15.51 18.46
C PRO A 131 2.52 16.43 17.33
N ARG A 132 2.15 17.69 17.60
CA ARG A 132 1.80 18.67 16.56
C ARG A 132 3.01 19.02 15.72
N VAL A 133 4.12 19.34 16.40
CA VAL A 133 5.39 19.69 15.75
C VAL A 133 5.97 18.48 15.02
N ALA A 134 5.98 17.31 15.68
CA ALA A 134 6.47 16.06 15.09
C ALA A 134 5.67 15.70 13.83
N GLY A 135 4.34 15.72 13.90
CA GLY A 135 3.45 15.45 12.76
C GLY A 135 3.72 16.38 11.57
N GLY A 136 3.78 17.69 11.82
CA GLY A 136 4.09 18.67 10.78
C GLY A 136 5.48 18.46 10.15
N GLN A 137 6.49 18.13 10.96
CA GLN A 137 7.85 17.85 10.46
C GLN A 137 7.94 16.55 9.65
N ILE A 138 7.23 15.49 10.05
CA ILE A 138 7.12 14.24 9.29
C ILE A 138 6.50 14.54 7.92
N LEU A 139 5.37 15.25 7.89
CA LEU A 139 4.69 15.62 6.65
C LEU A 139 5.59 16.47 5.74
N SER A 140 6.28 17.47 6.29
CA SER A 140 7.21 18.32 5.55
C SER A 140 8.40 17.54 4.99
N THR A 141 8.93 16.58 5.75
CA THR A 141 10.05 15.74 5.33
C THR A 141 9.64 14.78 4.20
N VAL A 142 8.47 14.15 4.31
CA VAL A 142 7.91 13.30 3.24
C VAL A 142 7.58 14.13 2.01
N LYS A 143 6.99 15.32 2.18
CA LYS A 143 6.70 16.28 1.11
C LYS A 143 7.97 16.59 0.31
N MET A 144 9.02 17.07 0.99
CA MET A 144 10.30 17.42 0.36
C MET A 144 10.89 16.23 -0.39
N HIS A 145 10.78 15.03 0.18
CA HIS A 145 11.28 13.81 -0.44
C HIS A 145 10.51 13.44 -1.72
N LEU A 146 9.17 13.51 -1.71
CA LEU A 146 8.31 13.25 -2.87
C LEU A 146 8.51 14.27 -4.01
N MET A 147 8.84 15.51 -3.67
CA MET A 147 8.99 16.62 -4.61
C MET A 147 10.40 16.76 -5.18
N LYS A 148 11.34 15.95 -4.70
CA LYS A 148 12.73 16.00 -5.15
C LYS A 148 12.83 15.81 -6.67
N GLY A 149 13.37 16.80 -7.36
CA GLY A 149 13.55 16.79 -8.82
C GLY A 149 12.30 17.13 -9.64
N ARG A 150 11.22 17.61 -9.01
CA ARG A 150 9.98 18.06 -9.69
C ARG A 150 9.87 19.58 -9.72
N SER A 151 9.20 20.12 -10.72
CA SER A 151 8.93 21.56 -10.85
C SER A 151 7.58 21.94 -10.22
N ASN A 152 7.44 23.20 -9.80
CA ASN A 152 6.21 23.70 -9.16
C ASN A 152 4.96 23.65 -10.07
N GLY A 153 5.16 23.47 -11.39
CA GLY A 153 4.08 23.31 -12.37
C GLY A 153 3.53 21.88 -12.50
N ASP A 154 4.15 20.88 -11.85
CA ASP A 154 3.70 19.49 -11.89
C ASP A 154 2.34 19.33 -11.15
N PRO A 155 1.29 18.76 -11.78
CA PRO A 155 0.03 18.44 -11.09
C PRO A 155 0.22 17.63 -9.81
N PHE A 156 1.24 16.76 -9.75
CA PHE A 156 1.58 16.01 -8.55
C PHE A 156 2.13 16.90 -7.43
N TYR A 157 2.91 17.95 -7.77
CA TYR A 157 3.36 18.94 -6.79
C TYR A 157 2.17 19.59 -6.09
N GLN A 158 1.20 20.08 -6.87
CA GLN A 158 0.00 20.74 -6.33
C GLN A 158 -0.85 19.78 -5.50
N ALA A 159 -0.94 18.51 -5.91
CA ALA A 159 -1.61 17.48 -5.14
C ALA A 159 -0.93 17.21 -3.79
N VAL A 160 0.39 17.08 -3.79
CA VAL A 160 1.19 16.88 -2.56
C VAL A 160 0.99 18.05 -1.58
N GLU A 161 1.03 19.30 -2.06
CA GLU A 161 0.80 20.48 -1.21
C GLU A 161 -0.58 20.45 -0.53
N LYS A 162 -1.63 20.18 -1.31
CA LYS A 162 -3.00 20.11 -0.80
C LYS A 162 -3.18 18.97 0.21
N VAL A 163 -2.60 17.80 -0.08
CA VAL A 163 -2.66 16.65 0.85
C VAL A 163 -1.94 16.96 2.16
N VAL A 164 -0.77 17.60 2.11
CA VAL A 164 -0.02 17.97 3.33
C VAL A 164 -0.83 18.92 4.19
N GLN A 165 -1.48 19.92 3.60
CA GLN A 165 -2.34 20.86 4.33
C GLN A 165 -3.55 20.16 4.97
N ASP A 166 -4.22 19.26 4.25
CA ASP A 166 -5.34 18.47 4.78
C ASP A 166 -4.90 17.59 5.95
N LEU A 167 -3.77 16.87 5.80
CA LEU A 167 -3.26 15.99 6.85
C LEU A 167 -2.77 16.77 8.08
N ASP A 168 -2.10 17.91 7.89
CA ASP A 168 -1.66 18.78 9.00
C ASP A 168 -2.86 19.31 9.80
N LEU A 169 -3.95 19.69 9.12
CA LEU A 169 -5.18 20.10 9.79
C LEU A 169 -5.83 18.94 10.55
N LYS A 170 -5.89 17.73 9.96
CA LYS A 170 -6.42 16.55 10.66
C LYS A 170 -5.60 16.20 11.90
N ILE A 171 -4.27 16.23 11.81
CA ILE A 171 -3.40 16.00 12.96
C ILE A 171 -3.72 16.99 14.08
N LYS A 172 -3.86 18.29 13.76
CA LYS A 172 -4.23 19.31 14.74
C LYS A 172 -5.59 19.01 15.37
N ASN A 173 -6.61 18.72 14.56
CA ASN A 173 -7.96 18.42 15.04
C ASN A 173 -8.00 17.17 15.95
N ILE A 174 -7.25 16.11 15.60
CA ILE A 174 -7.13 14.91 16.44
C ILE A 174 -6.51 15.27 17.80
N ILE A 175 -5.47 16.11 17.81
CA ILE A 175 -4.82 16.50 19.07
C ILE A 175 -5.73 17.41 19.91
N ASP A 176 -6.44 18.35 19.27
CA ASP A 176 -7.43 19.21 19.93
C ASP A 176 -8.54 18.37 20.58
N SER A 177 -9.13 17.43 19.84
CA SER A 177 -10.18 16.55 20.36
C SER A 177 -9.71 15.66 21.52
N GLN A 178 -8.48 15.14 21.48
CA GLN A 178 -7.91 14.37 22.59
C GLN A 178 -7.69 15.23 23.84
N HIS A 179 -7.30 16.50 23.66
CA HIS A 179 -7.13 17.43 24.77
C HIS A 179 -8.46 17.77 25.44
N GLU A 180 -9.52 18.01 24.66
CA GLU A 180 -10.88 18.29 25.18
C GLU A 180 -11.48 17.11 25.98
N VAL A 181 -11.23 15.87 25.56
CA VAL A 181 -11.68 14.68 26.32
C VAL A 181 -10.94 14.57 27.67
N LEU A 182 -9.66 14.95 27.70
CA LEU A 182 -8.86 14.95 28.93
C LEU A 182 -9.33 16.03 29.91
N THR A 183 -9.63 17.24 29.43
CA THR A 183 -10.12 18.34 30.27
C THR A 183 -11.54 18.09 30.78
N ALA A 184 -12.45 17.57 29.95
CA ALA A 184 -13.82 17.22 30.36
C ALA A 184 -13.88 16.07 31.39
N SER A 185 -12.89 15.18 31.40
CA SER A 185 -12.80 14.09 32.37
C SER A 185 -12.29 14.53 33.76
N THR A 186 -11.80 15.77 33.92
CA THR A 186 -11.30 16.27 35.22
C THR A 186 -12.40 16.86 36.12
N THR A 187 -13.62 17.02 35.62
CA THR A 187 -14.75 17.62 36.35
C THR A 187 -15.75 16.62 36.93
N GLY A 188 -15.53 15.31 36.76
CA GLY A 188 -16.41 14.25 37.27
C GLY A 188 -15.79 13.44 38.41
N VAL A 189 -16.33 13.56 39.61
CA VAL A 189 -15.99 12.71 40.76
C VAL A 189 -16.36 11.24 40.45
N SER A 190 -15.36 10.38 40.24
CA SER A 190 -15.54 8.92 40.14
C SER A 190 -14.34 8.19 40.78
N PRO A 191 -14.54 6.99 41.37
CA PRO A 191 -13.79 6.53 42.53
C PRO A 191 -12.38 6.06 42.16
N THR A 192 -11.42 6.48 42.99
CA THR A 192 -10.05 5.97 43.15
C THR A 192 -9.45 5.28 41.93
N ARG A 193 -9.05 6.08 40.94
CA ARG A 193 -8.11 5.62 39.91
C ARG A 193 -6.80 5.24 40.62
N PRO A 194 -6.14 4.11 40.26
CA PRO A 194 -4.82 3.80 40.80
C PRO A 194 -3.94 5.01 40.57
N LYS A 195 -3.26 5.49 41.62
CA LYS A 195 -2.30 6.58 41.51
C LYS A 195 -1.44 6.30 40.30
N LEU A 196 -1.50 7.19 39.31
CA LEU A 196 -0.60 7.17 38.17
C LEU A 196 0.77 7.50 38.77
N HIS A 197 1.40 6.51 39.41
CA HIS A 197 2.83 6.54 39.60
C HIS A 197 3.38 6.86 38.22
N SER A 198 4.29 7.83 38.15
CA SER A 198 5.03 8.16 36.94
C SER A 198 5.86 6.94 36.55
N ILE A 199 5.20 5.90 36.06
CA ILE A 199 5.81 4.68 35.57
C ILE A 199 6.43 5.12 34.26
N ASN A 200 7.72 5.43 34.36
CA ASN A 200 8.67 5.58 33.28
C ASN A 200 8.57 6.86 32.45
N HIS A 201 8.86 8.03 33.00
CA HIS A 201 9.35 9.14 32.15
C HIS A 201 10.80 8.90 31.67
N GLY A 202 11.53 7.94 32.25
CA GLY A 202 12.95 7.69 31.95
C GLY A 202 13.26 6.65 30.87
N THR A 203 12.27 5.89 30.38
CA THR A 203 12.47 4.84 29.35
C THR A 203 11.46 4.91 28.19
N VAL A 204 10.59 5.92 28.18
CA VAL A 204 9.56 6.08 27.15
C VAL A 204 10.10 7.02 26.08
N TYR A 205 10.47 6.44 24.94
CA TYR A 205 10.64 7.17 23.67
C TYR A 205 9.57 8.26 23.57
N CYS A 206 9.96 9.54 23.44
CA CYS A 206 9.01 10.66 23.51
C CYS A 206 7.95 10.59 22.39
N GLY A 207 8.17 9.78 21.38
CA GLY A 207 7.25 9.52 20.28
C GLY A 207 5.97 8.77 20.60
N ARG A 208 5.72 8.33 21.85
CA ARG A 208 4.48 7.59 22.16
C ARG A 208 3.23 8.37 21.77
N ASP A 209 3.16 9.65 22.11
CA ASP A 209 1.97 10.46 21.83
C ASP A 209 1.85 10.79 20.35
N THR A 210 2.98 11.03 19.66
CA THR A 210 3.04 11.13 18.20
C THR A 210 2.50 9.86 17.53
N ILE A 211 2.93 8.67 17.97
CA ILE A 211 2.44 7.39 17.42
C ILE A 211 0.93 7.23 17.64
N LYS A 212 0.38 7.61 18.79
CA LYS A 212 -1.09 7.56 19.02
C LYS A 212 -1.85 8.45 18.05
N VAL A 213 -1.36 9.67 17.80
CA VAL A 213 -1.98 10.60 16.86
C VAL A 213 -1.90 10.05 15.43
N LEU A 214 -0.76 9.51 15.02
CA LEU A 214 -0.60 8.88 13.70
C LEU A 214 -1.52 7.66 13.53
N LEU A 215 -1.69 6.84 14.57
CA LEU A 215 -2.64 5.72 14.57
C LEU A 215 -4.08 6.22 14.42
N ALA A 216 -4.50 7.22 15.21
CA ALA A 216 -5.84 7.80 15.09
C ALA A 216 -6.10 8.37 13.69
N LEU A 217 -5.10 9.03 13.08
CA LEU A 217 -5.19 9.54 11.71
C LEU A 217 -5.35 8.42 10.68
N LEU A 218 -4.64 7.31 10.85
CA LEU A 218 -4.76 6.12 9.99
C LEU A 218 -6.11 5.43 10.16
N ASP A 219 -6.62 5.37 11.40
CA ASP A 219 -7.94 4.80 11.70
C ASP A 219 -9.06 5.66 11.08
N GLU A 220 -8.99 6.99 11.17
CA GLU A 220 -9.93 7.90 10.50
C GLU A 220 -9.95 7.68 8.98
N GLU A 221 -8.77 7.50 8.37
CA GLU A 221 -8.70 7.19 6.93
C GLU A 221 -9.28 5.82 6.61
N ALA A 222 -9.06 4.82 7.46
CA ALA A 222 -9.62 3.48 7.27
C ALA A 222 -11.15 3.45 7.39
N VAL A 223 -11.74 4.37 8.16
CA VAL A 223 -13.20 4.56 8.27
C VAL A 223 -13.77 5.32 7.08
N SER A 224 -12.95 6.09 6.35
CA SER A 224 -13.42 6.84 5.19
C SER A 224 -13.99 5.91 4.12
N ALA A 225 -15.19 6.24 3.61
CA ALA A 225 -15.89 5.38 2.66
C ALA A 225 -15.03 5.18 1.40
N PRO A 226 -14.91 3.93 0.89
CA PRO A 226 -14.32 3.68 -0.42
C PRO A 226 -14.91 4.60 -1.47
N THR A 227 -14.05 5.20 -2.32
CA THR A 227 -14.53 5.93 -3.49
C THR A 227 -15.50 5.04 -4.29
N GLN A 228 -16.44 5.69 -4.99
CA GLN A 228 -17.62 5.11 -5.62
C GLN A 228 -17.35 3.85 -6.50
N ASN A 229 -16.10 3.62 -6.89
CA ASN A 229 -15.65 2.48 -7.67
C ASN A 229 -14.75 1.52 -6.85
N LYS A 230 -15.27 0.32 -6.52
CA LYS A 230 -14.52 -0.75 -5.82
C LYS A 230 -13.28 -1.23 -6.57
N ALA A 231 -13.21 -1.03 -7.88
CA ALA A 231 -12.04 -1.40 -8.68
C ALA A 231 -10.87 -0.42 -8.49
N GLU A 232 -11.12 0.87 -8.19
CA GLU A 232 -10.07 1.87 -7.93
C GLU A 232 -9.33 1.64 -6.60
N LEU A 233 -9.95 0.90 -5.69
CA LEU A 233 -9.34 0.41 -4.46
C LEU A 233 -8.28 -0.67 -4.72
N LEU A 234 -8.52 -1.52 -5.72
CA LEU A 234 -7.73 -2.73 -6.00
C LEU A 234 -6.81 -2.58 -7.21
N TYR A 235 -7.14 -1.71 -8.14
CA TYR A 235 -6.28 -1.29 -9.22
C TYR A 235 -5.96 0.18 -8.96
N ASP A 236 -4.72 0.47 -8.55
CA ASP A 236 -4.11 1.75 -8.91
C ASP A 236 -4.23 1.80 -10.44
N ASP A 237 -5.20 2.59 -10.91
CA ASP A 237 -5.75 2.53 -12.27
C ASP A 237 -4.60 2.49 -13.28
N VAL A 238 -4.72 1.62 -14.30
CA VAL A 238 -3.76 1.45 -15.39
C VAL A 238 -3.49 2.78 -16.13
N ASN A 239 -4.33 3.80 -15.89
CA ASN A 239 -4.14 5.17 -16.37
C ASN A 239 -3.18 6.05 -15.52
N LEU A 240 -2.54 5.55 -14.46
CA LEU A 240 -1.42 6.23 -13.78
C LEU A 240 -0.09 6.15 -14.57
N ASN A 241 -0.13 5.66 -15.82
CA ASN A 241 0.97 5.78 -16.78
C ASN A 241 1.50 7.22 -16.96
N MET A 242 0.73 8.26 -16.57
CA MET A 242 1.23 9.64 -16.50
C MET A 242 2.36 9.85 -15.46
N VAL A 243 2.48 8.99 -14.45
CA VAL A 243 3.51 9.07 -13.40
C VAL A 243 4.48 7.87 -13.47
N GLY A 244 4.34 6.99 -14.47
CA GLY A 244 5.21 5.81 -14.65
C GLY A 244 5.05 4.72 -13.58
N ILE A 245 3.93 4.69 -12.86
CA ILE A 245 3.77 3.83 -11.68
C ILE A 245 3.06 2.53 -12.07
N THR A 246 3.70 1.42 -11.74
CA THR A 246 3.14 0.08 -11.90
C THR A 246 2.21 -0.22 -10.72
N SER A 247 1.02 -0.80 -10.98
CA SER A 247 0.10 -1.25 -9.92
C SER A 247 0.80 -2.12 -8.87
N VAL A 248 0.58 -1.81 -7.59
CA VAL A 248 1.22 -2.46 -6.43
C VAL A 248 1.01 -3.98 -6.43
N PHE A 249 -0.18 -4.44 -6.79
CA PHE A 249 -0.49 -5.88 -6.82
C PHE A 249 0.33 -6.65 -7.84
N THR A 250 0.81 -5.98 -8.89
CA THR A 250 1.69 -6.63 -9.84
C THR A 250 3.01 -7.02 -9.19
N LEU A 251 3.49 -6.30 -8.16
CA LEU A 251 4.72 -6.63 -7.43
C LEU A 251 4.57 -7.93 -6.62
N PHE A 252 3.35 -8.24 -6.18
CA PHE A 252 3.07 -9.45 -5.43
C PHE A 252 2.80 -10.69 -6.30
N ARG A 253 2.63 -10.52 -7.62
CA ARG A 253 2.49 -11.66 -8.54
C ARG A 253 3.77 -12.49 -8.57
N SER A 254 3.64 -13.81 -8.52
CA SER A 254 4.76 -14.73 -8.64
C SER A 254 5.43 -14.60 -10.01
N PRO A 255 6.76 -14.40 -10.08
CA PRO A 255 7.51 -14.38 -11.35
C PRO A 255 7.57 -15.75 -12.04
N ALA A 256 7.41 -16.83 -11.28
CA ALA A 256 7.50 -18.20 -11.78
C ALA A 256 6.10 -18.72 -12.12
N GLN A 257 5.73 -18.66 -13.40
CA GLN A 257 4.88 -19.73 -13.91
C GLN A 257 5.76 -20.98 -13.96
N SER A 258 5.39 -22.02 -13.21
CA SER A 258 5.99 -23.34 -13.35
C SER A 258 5.98 -23.72 -14.84
N LYS A 259 7.07 -24.35 -15.33
CA LYS A 259 7.10 -24.97 -16.66
C LYS A 259 6.10 -26.13 -16.81
N GLU A 260 5.36 -26.45 -15.75
CA GLU A 260 4.16 -27.27 -15.85
C GLU A 260 3.11 -26.49 -16.63
N SER A 261 2.66 -27.09 -17.74
CA SER A 261 1.63 -26.55 -18.61
C SER A 261 0.54 -25.86 -17.80
N SER A 262 0.38 -24.55 -18.03
CA SER A 262 -0.74 -23.75 -17.53
C SER A 262 -2.02 -24.58 -17.53
N PRO A 263 -2.71 -24.73 -16.38
CA PRO A 263 -3.88 -25.58 -16.33
C PRO A 263 -4.93 -24.94 -17.23
N LYS A 264 -5.36 -25.69 -18.27
CA LYS A 264 -6.21 -25.22 -19.38
C LYS A 264 -7.26 -24.20 -18.93
N PRO A 265 -7.51 -23.11 -19.67
CA PRO A 265 -8.49 -22.09 -19.30
C PRO A 265 -9.82 -22.69 -18.86
N LEU A 266 -10.49 -22.08 -17.87
CA LEU A 266 -11.75 -22.59 -17.31
C LEU A 266 -12.77 -22.96 -18.40
N ARG A 267 -12.87 -22.15 -19.47
CA ARG A 267 -13.69 -22.45 -20.66
C ARG A 267 -13.42 -23.84 -21.26
N GLN A 268 -12.14 -24.21 -21.41
CA GLN A 268 -11.75 -25.52 -21.96
C GLN A 268 -11.99 -26.67 -20.97
N ARG A 269 -11.94 -26.41 -19.65
CA ARG A 269 -12.30 -27.41 -18.63
C ARG A 269 -13.81 -27.65 -18.57
N ILE A 270 -14.61 -26.65 -18.89
CA ILE A 270 -16.07 -26.73 -18.90
C ILE A 270 -16.59 -27.33 -20.22
N GLN A 271 -15.92 -27.09 -21.36
CA GLN A 271 -16.32 -27.68 -22.65
C GLN A 271 -16.08 -29.20 -22.72
N LYS A 272 -14.96 -29.70 -22.19
CA LYS A 272 -14.65 -31.14 -22.16
C LYS A 272 -15.77 -32.04 -21.62
N PRO A 273 -16.37 -31.77 -20.43
CA PRO A 273 -17.46 -32.60 -19.92
C PRO A 273 -18.79 -32.39 -20.65
N VAL A 274 -18.95 -31.32 -21.44
CA VAL A 274 -20.13 -31.10 -22.29
C VAL A 274 -20.00 -31.93 -23.57
N ASP A 275 -18.83 -31.91 -24.22
CA ASP A 275 -18.57 -32.71 -25.42
C ASP A 275 -18.57 -34.22 -25.12
N GLU A 276 -18.01 -34.66 -23.99
CA GLU A 276 -18.10 -36.07 -23.54
C GLU A 276 -19.54 -36.53 -23.25
N LYS A 277 -20.39 -35.64 -22.73
CA LYS A 277 -21.82 -35.93 -22.52
C LYS A 277 -22.56 -36.01 -23.85
N ILE A 278 -22.27 -35.13 -24.80
CA ILE A 278 -22.87 -35.15 -26.15
C ILE A 278 -22.49 -36.43 -26.89
N ILE A 279 -21.22 -36.85 -26.83
CA ILE A 279 -20.74 -38.10 -27.45
C ILE A 279 -21.40 -39.34 -26.80
N LYS A 280 -21.54 -39.37 -25.47
CA LYS A 280 -22.23 -40.47 -24.77
C LYS A 280 -23.73 -40.54 -25.07
N VAL A 281 -24.40 -39.40 -25.26
CA VAL A 281 -25.82 -39.35 -25.63
C VAL A 281 -26.05 -39.78 -27.09
N LEU A 282 -25.15 -39.41 -28.00
CA LEU A 282 -25.18 -39.87 -29.40
C LEU A 282 -24.93 -41.38 -29.52
N CYS A 283 -23.95 -41.93 -28.80
CA CYS A 283 -23.70 -43.39 -28.78
C CYS A 283 -24.89 -44.20 -28.22
N ARG A 284 -25.61 -43.69 -27.20
CA ARG A 284 -26.79 -44.38 -26.67
C ARG A 284 -27.98 -44.41 -27.62
N LYS A 285 -28.15 -43.39 -28.47
CA LYS A 285 -29.23 -43.37 -29.48
C LYS A 285 -28.97 -44.33 -30.65
N CYS A 286 -27.71 -44.64 -30.96
CA CYS A 286 -27.38 -45.61 -32.01
C CYS A 286 -27.64 -47.07 -31.60
N TYR A 287 -27.61 -47.38 -30.29
CA TYR A 287 -27.86 -48.74 -29.80
C TYR A 287 -29.33 -49.10 -29.61
N THR A 288 -30.26 -48.14 -29.63
CA THR A 288 -31.69 -48.41 -29.44
C THR A 288 -32.46 -48.61 -30.75
N HIS A 289 -31.78 -48.69 -31.90
CA HIS A 289 -32.44 -48.84 -33.20
C HIS A 289 -32.09 -50.13 -33.97
N THR A 290 -31.31 -51.04 -33.36
CA THR A 290 -30.92 -52.33 -33.98
C THR A 290 -31.54 -53.58 -33.35
N ASP A 291 -32.37 -53.46 -32.31
CA ASP A 291 -33.04 -54.61 -31.66
C ASP A 291 -34.56 -54.66 -31.88
N ALA A 292 -35.03 -54.20 -33.05
CA ALA A 292 -36.45 -54.27 -33.44
C ALA A 292 -36.67 -54.95 -34.80
N LEU A 293 -35.88 -55.97 -35.13
CA LEU A 293 -36.15 -56.90 -36.23
C LEU A 293 -35.68 -58.31 -35.83
N LYS A 294 -36.53 -59.01 -35.08
CA LYS A 294 -36.62 -60.48 -35.07
C LYS A 294 -38.08 -60.86 -34.90
#